data_AF-A0A2H3DZB8-F1
#
_entry.id   AF-A0A2H3DZB8-F1
#
_cell.length_a   1.000
_cell.length_b   1.000
_cell.length_c   1.000
_cell.angle_alpha   90.00
_cell.angle_beta   90.00
_cell.angle_gamma   90.00
#
_symmetry.space_group_name_H-M   'P 1'
#
loop_
_entity.id
_entity.type
_entity.pdbx_description
1 polymer ?
#
loop_
_entity_poly.entity_id
_entity_poly.type
_entity_poly.pdbx_seq_one_letter_code
_entity_poly.pdbx_strand_id
1 'polypeptide(L)'
;MDMSSSNAARPVSEVDMNYSQAGLVDNCFEEDQYEAGISVLDQLRSPRRRPKASHIRQLLYMALYPPSFQINEVDVTASPSKIKQGAPFRLKTTAIRSAQRLLLSFALTNTPKGLFRTVPGYDEAVPSTEGDDDSVLARDSQCITRSKNCWSLLKPGFIKSPASSSQSSGTKRRRSQHDEEDDSVVSENAWPTLEWFITIFEKDESMTEVGEPPYSELLLSQIPPTRDGKARWELSAPLDVVFCCLQQRNDNYRKLGARLMALLINLSLTIHLDHPIFVSSVFSRLSTTSTDLFVYLMLSVPPSPSMLRFKVSLCQHFLRNHDGHVSNVSARPKPQARAPPRARGSNATTLPEPTPEATAPLVARKIALPSAKEIVRLASLKPTSSSVSIPRIQFELVQAYTLLQRQCAEEERDQDWLAGFYKDNLKGAFGGACEGRQFGQVLQTLIEA
;
A
#
# COMPACT_ATOMS: atom_id res chain seq x y z
N MET A 1 4.74 46.01 -2.50
CA MET A 1 5.06 44.65 -2.00
C MET A 1 4.89 43.74 -3.18
N ASP A 2 5.97 43.54 -3.93
CA ASP A 2 5.95 42.77 -5.17
C ASP A 2 5.75 41.30 -4.87
N MET A 3 4.61 40.78 -5.36
CA MET A 3 4.35 39.37 -5.55
C MET A 3 5.51 38.81 -6.38
N SER A 4 6.46 38.18 -5.71
CA SER A 4 7.53 37.43 -6.35
C SER A 4 6.88 36.32 -7.17
N SER A 5 6.70 36.58 -8.47
CA SER A 5 6.30 35.60 -9.46
C SER A 5 7.30 34.45 -9.40
N SER A 6 6.97 33.45 -8.57
CA SER A 6 7.67 32.19 -8.47
C SER A 6 7.67 31.60 -9.88
N ASN A 7 8.79 31.77 -10.56
CA ASN A 7 9.03 31.28 -11.89
C ASN A 7 8.92 29.76 -11.79
N ALA A 8 7.73 29.22 -12.08
CA ALA A 8 7.44 27.79 -11.98
C ALA A 8 8.37 27.09 -12.98
N ALA A 9 9.51 26.62 -12.46
CA ALA A 9 10.52 25.98 -13.26
C ALA A 9 9.84 24.80 -13.96
N ARG A 10 9.87 24.81 -15.30
CA ARG A 10 9.31 23.72 -16.10
C ARG A 10 9.81 22.38 -15.53
N PRO A 11 8.92 21.39 -15.35
CA PRO A 11 9.32 20.10 -14.83
C PRO A 11 10.43 19.55 -15.73
N VAL A 12 11.63 19.38 -15.18
CA VAL A 12 12.77 18.84 -15.91
C VAL A 12 12.47 17.38 -16.16
N SER A 13 12.26 17.01 -17.42
CA SER A 13 12.03 15.61 -17.80
C SER A 13 13.28 14.78 -17.49
N GLU A 14 13.08 13.64 -16.82
CA GLU A 14 14.16 12.69 -16.60
C GLU A 14 14.54 12.01 -17.91
N VAL A 15 15.85 12.00 -18.22
CA VAL A 15 16.41 11.32 -19.39
C VAL A 15 17.01 10.00 -18.94
N ASP A 16 16.91 8.95 -19.76
CA ASP A 16 17.62 7.69 -19.49
C ASP A 16 19.13 7.92 -19.37
N MET A 17 19.75 7.18 -18.45
CA MET A 17 21.20 7.06 -18.38
C MET A 17 21.76 6.70 -19.76
N ASN A 18 22.81 7.41 -20.19
CA ASN A 18 23.39 7.18 -21.51
C ASN A 18 24.11 5.82 -21.56
N TYR A 19 24.37 5.34 -22.78
CA TYR A 19 24.95 4.01 -23.00
C TYR A 19 26.29 3.83 -22.28
N SER A 20 27.18 4.83 -22.29
CA SER A 20 28.49 4.74 -21.66
C SER A 20 28.40 4.63 -20.13
N GLN A 21 27.56 5.45 -19.49
CA GLN A 21 27.32 5.38 -18.04
C GLN A 21 26.74 4.03 -17.64
N ALA A 22 25.78 3.52 -18.43
CA ALA A 22 25.19 2.24 -18.14
C ALA A 22 26.18 1.08 -18.35
N GLY A 23 27.00 1.14 -19.40
CA GLY A 23 28.05 0.15 -19.67
C GLY A 23 29.06 0.02 -18.54
N LEU A 24 29.40 1.12 -17.84
CA LEU A 24 30.28 1.05 -16.66
C LEU A 24 29.68 0.17 -15.54
N VAL A 25 28.36 0.29 -15.33
CA VAL A 25 27.64 -0.48 -14.32
C VAL A 25 27.46 -1.92 -14.78
N ASP A 26 27.07 -2.11 -16.04
CA ASP A 26 26.86 -3.41 -16.67
C ASP A 26 28.14 -4.26 -16.57
N ASN A 27 29.31 -3.70 -16.93
CA ASN A 27 30.60 -4.36 -16.80
C ASN A 27 30.93 -4.77 -15.36
N CYS A 28 30.65 -3.91 -14.36
CA CYS A 28 30.88 -4.25 -12.96
C CYS A 28 30.01 -5.44 -12.51
N PHE A 29 28.76 -5.51 -12.97
CA PHE A 29 27.85 -6.60 -12.62
C PHE A 29 28.16 -7.90 -13.37
N GLU A 30 28.70 -7.82 -14.60
CA GLU A 30 29.20 -8.97 -15.37
C GLU A 30 30.47 -9.58 -14.76
N GLU A 31 31.34 -8.75 -14.19
CA GLU A 31 32.57 -9.20 -13.50
C GLU A 31 32.34 -9.59 -12.01
N ASP A 32 31.08 -9.75 -11.58
CA ASP A 32 30.69 -10.04 -10.19
C ASP A 32 31.18 -9.00 -9.14
N GLN A 33 31.53 -7.80 -9.59
CA GLN A 33 31.95 -6.67 -8.74
C GLN A 33 30.74 -5.82 -8.31
N TYR A 34 29.75 -6.46 -7.68
CA TYR A 34 28.46 -5.84 -7.37
C TYR A 34 28.59 -4.58 -6.51
N GLU A 35 29.46 -4.54 -5.50
CA GLU A 35 29.67 -3.33 -4.70
C GLU A 35 30.24 -2.16 -5.51
N ALA A 36 31.17 -2.44 -6.44
CA ALA A 36 31.73 -1.43 -7.31
C ALA A 36 30.65 -0.88 -8.25
N GLY A 37 29.84 -1.75 -8.87
CA GLY A 37 28.72 -1.35 -9.72
C GLY A 37 27.67 -0.52 -8.98
N ILE A 38 27.33 -0.89 -7.74
CA ILE A 38 26.43 -0.11 -6.86
C ILE A 38 27.05 1.26 -6.55
N SER A 39 28.35 1.34 -6.26
CA SER A 39 29.02 2.61 -6.00
C SER A 39 29.04 3.52 -7.22
N VAL A 40 29.31 2.97 -8.41
CA VAL A 40 29.23 3.71 -9.69
C VAL A 40 27.81 4.22 -9.93
N LEU A 41 26.78 3.40 -9.72
CA LEU A 41 25.39 3.84 -9.83
C LEU A 41 25.05 5.01 -8.89
N ASP A 42 25.52 4.97 -7.64
CA ASP A 42 25.28 6.06 -6.69
C ASP A 42 26.01 7.35 -7.11
N GLN A 43 27.23 7.25 -7.63
CA GLN A 43 27.97 8.41 -8.16
C GLN A 43 27.28 9.02 -9.40
N LEU A 44 26.62 8.20 -10.21
CA LEU A 44 25.89 8.62 -11.40
C LEU A 44 24.46 9.13 -11.11
N ARG A 45 23.97 8.97 -9.88
CA ARG A 45 22.62 9.35 -9.47
C ARG A 45 22.41 10.85 -9.62
N SER A 46 21.33 11.23 -10.32
CA SER A 46 20.99 12.63 -10.56
C SER A 46 19.48 12.78 -10.78
N PRO A 47 18.85 13.88 -10.34
CA PRO A 47 17.43 14.15 -10.62
C PRO A 47 17.08 14.26 -12.11
N ARG A 48 18.09 14.45 -12.98
CA ARG A 48 17.90 14.58 -14.44
C ARG A 48 18.13 13.28 -15.19
N ARG A 49 18.73 12.28 -14.55
CA ARG A 49 19.11 11.02 -15.19
C ARG A 49 18.50 9.86 -14.42
N ARG A 50 17.65 9.07 -15.09
CA ARG A 50 17.07 7.86 -14.52
C ARG A 50 17.96 6.65 -14.82
N PRO A 51 18.21 5.76 -13.83
CA PRO A 51 18.94 4.52 -14.05
C PRO A 51 18.18 3.60 -15.01
N LYS A 52 18.89 2.68 -15.70
CA LYS A 52 18.23 1.69 -16.57
C LYS A 52 17.27 0.82 -15.75
N ALA A 53 16.23 0.33 -16.41
CA ALA A 53 15.26 -0.60 -15.84
C ALA A 53 15.94 -1.88 -15.31
N SER A 54 16.91 -2.43 -16.05
CA SER A 54 17.69 -3.59 -15.61
C SER A 54 18.42 -3.33 -14.29
N HIS A 55 19.02 -2.14 -14.11
CA HIS A 55 19.75 -1.79 -12.90
C HIS A 55 18.86 -1.76 -11.66
N ILE A 56 17.68 -1.14 -11.73
CA ILE A 56 16.74 -1.13 -10.60
C ILE A 56 16.24 -2.55 -10.30
N ARG A 57 15.95 -3.36 -11.33
CA ARG A 57 15.57 -4.78 -11.15
C ARG A 57 16.65 -5.57 -10.43
N GLN A 58 17.91 -5.46 -10.86
CA GLN A 58 19.05 -6.13 -10.22
C GLN A 58 19.27 -5.64 -8.79
N LEU A 59 19.14 -4.33 -8.53
CA LEU A 59 19.20 -3.76 -7.17
C LEU A 59 18.09 -4.32 -6.27
N LEU A 60 16.86 -4.43 -6.78
CA LEU A 60 15.74 -5.04 -6.05
C LEU A 60 16.00 -6.52 -5.74
N TYR A 61 16.54 -7.26 -6.71
CA TYR A 61 16.92 -8.66 -6.49
C TYR A 61 17.98 -8.78 -5.39
N MET A 62 19.03 -7.96 -5.44
CA MET A 62 20.06 -7.93 -4.40
C MET A 62 19.50 -7.52 -3.04
N ALA A 63 18.60 -6.54 -2.99
CA ALA A 63 17.99 -6.05 -1.76
C ALA A 63 17.07 -7.08 -1.08
N LEU A 64 16.39 -7.90 -1.89
CA LEU A 64 15.55 -9.02 -1.48
C LEU A 64 16.34 -10.31 -1.23
N TYR A 65 17.66 -10.33 -1.45
CA TYR A 65 18.43 -11.55 -1.26
C TYR A 65 18.60 -11.83 0.24
N PRO A 66 18.33 -13.06 0.72
CA PRO A 66 18.49 -13.38 2.12
C PRO A 66 19.98 -13.29 2.49
N PRO A 67 20.37 -12.64 3.61
CA PRO A 67 21.76 -12.63 4.04
C PRO A 67 22.17 -14.09 4.26
N SER A 68 23.18 -14.54 3.52
CA SER A 68 23.69 -15.90 3.70
C SER A 68 24.23 -16.05 5.12
N PHE A 69 23.69 -17.01 5.87
CA PHE A 69 24.37 -17.51 7.05
C PHE A 69 25.71 -18.04 6.57
N GLN A 70 26.81 -17.59 7.19
CA GLN A 70 28.16 -18.02 6.85
C GLN A 70 28.20 -19.55 6.89
N ILE A 71 28.11 -20.20 5.73
CA ILE A 71 28.32 -21.63 5.63
C ILE A 71 29.83 -21.77 5.86
N ASN A 72 30.16 -22.41 6.99
CA ASN A 72 31.53 -22.68 7.42
C ASN A 72 32.40 -23.13 6.24
N GLU A 73 33.64 -22.64 6.24
CA GLU A 73 34.64 -22.74 5.18
C GLU A 73 34.57 -24.04 4.37
N VAL A 74 34.55 -23.88 3.05
CA VAL A 74 34.53 -24.97 2.08
C VAL A 74 35.70 -25.92 2.38
N ASP A 75 35.37 -27.20 2.54
CA ASP A 75 36.34 -28.29 2.68
C ASP A 75 37.38 -28.19 1.54
N VAL A 76 38.63 -27.87 1.90
CA VAL A 76 39.73 -27.47 0.99
C VAL A 76 40.21 -28.65 0.10
N THR A 77 39.55 -29.79 0.19
CA THR A 77 39.95 -31.05 -0.46
C THR A 77 39.36 -31.26 -1.86
N ALA A 78 38.54 -30.35 -2.39
CA ALA A 78 37.92 -30.50 -3.71
C ALA A 78 38.88 -30.18 -4.89
N SER A 79 38.89 -31.07 -5.90
CA SER A 79 39.75 -30.98 -7.09
C SER A 79 39.45 -29.76 -8.00
N PRO A 80 40.46 -29.01 -8.49
CA PRO A 80 40.30 -27.75 -9.25
C PRO A 80 39.43 -27.84 -10.52
N SER A 81 39.38 -29.01 -11.16
CA SER A 81 38.70 -29.19 -12.46
C SER A 81 37.17 -29.23 -12.36
N LYS A 82 36.61 -29.46 -11.16
CA LYS A 82 35.15 -29.39 -10.91
C LYS A 82 34.67 -28.01 -10.42
N ILE A 83 35.60 -27.12 -10.05
CA ILE A 83 35.29 -25.80 -9.47
C ILE A 83 34.82 -24.80 -10.54
N LYS A 84 35.19 -24.99 -11.81
CA LYS A 84 34.81 -24.09 -12.90
C LYS A 84 33.35 -24.21 -13.38
N GLN A 85 32.60 -25.22 -12.92
CA GLN A 85 31.21 -25.39 -13.29
C GLN A 85 30.28 -25.00 -12.14
N GLY A 86 29.98 -23.70 -12.07
CA GLY A 86 28.83 -23.19 -11.30
C GLY A 86 29.08 -23.04 -9.80
N ALA A 87 30.09 -22.25 -9.42
CA ALA A 87 30.09 -21.71 -8.06
C ALA A 87 28.72 -21.03 -7.82
N PRO A 88 27.99 -21.41 -6.75
CA PRO A 88 26.68 -20.85 -6.51
C PRO A 88 26.81 -19.33 -6.37
N PHE A 89 25.92 -18.61 -7.03
CA PHE A 89 25.80 -17.15 -6.90
C PHE A 89 25.70 -16.77 -5.42
N ARG A 90 26.64 -15.94 -4.94
CA ARG A 90 26.75 -15.55 -3.53
C ARG A 90 26.91 -14.03 -3.42
N LEU A 91 25.87 -13.38 -2.93
CA LEU A 91 25.92 -11.95 -2.60
C LEU A 91 26.50 -11.75 -1.21
N LYS A 92 27.46 -10.84 -1.12
CA LYS A 92 28.00 -10.36 0.16
C LYS A 92 26.95 -9.50 0.86
N THR A 93 26.88 -9.59 2.19
CA THR A 93 25.97 -8.76 3.01
C THR A 93 26.19 -7.26 2.79
N THR A 94 27.43 -6.85 2.48
CA THR A 94 27.78 -5.47 2.10
C THR A 94 27.06 -5.02 0.84
N ALA A 95 27.08 -5.82 -0.23
CA ALA A 95 26.36 -5.52 -1.46
C ALA A 95 24.85 -5.41 -1.24
N ILE A 96 24.26 -6.33 -0.47
CA ILE A 96 22.82 -6.31 -0.13
C ILE A 96 22.44 -4.99 0.56
N ARG A 97 23.19 -4.59 1.61
CA ARG A 97 22.94 -3.34 2.34
C ARG A 97 23.17 -2.10 1.47
N SER A 98 24.19 -2.11 0.62
CA SER A 98 24.45 -1.01 -0.31
C SER A 98 23.35 -0.87 -1.35
N ALA A 99 22.80 -1.98 -1.86
CA ALA A 99 21.67 -1.97 -2.79
C ALA A 99 20.41 -1.39 -2.12
N GLN A 100 20.09 -1.82 -0.89
CA GLN A 100 18.97 -1.29 -0.11
C GLN A 100 19.07 0.23 0.10
N ARG A 101 20.26 0.72 0.49
CA ARG A 101 20.51 2.16 0.68
C ARG A 101 20.43 2.95 -0.63
N LEU A 102 20.94 2.39 -1.72
CA LEU A 102 20.91 3.03 -3.02
C LEU A 102 19.48 3.12 -3.57
N LEU A 103 18.66 2.07 -3.41
CA LEU A 103 17.24 2.12 -3.79
C LEU A 103 16.51 3.27 -3.09
N LEU A 104 16.66 3.41 -1.77
CA LEU A 104 16.08 4.54 -1.02
C LEU A 104 16.63 5.90 -1.51
N SER A 105 17.93 5.97 -1.80
CA SER A 105 18.55 7.18 -2.35
C SER A 105 17.99 7.56 -3.73
N PHE A 106 17.71 6.57 -4.58
CA PHE A 106 17.01 6.78 -5.84
C PHE A 106 15.57 7.26 -5.62
N ALA A 107 14.81 6.69 -4.68
CA ALA A 107 13.45 7.15 -4.38
C ALA A 107 13.43 8.64 -4.01
N LEU A 108 14.43 9.12 -3.28
CA LEU A 108 14.57 10.55 -2.94
C LEU A 108 14.95 11.41 -4.14
N THR A 109 15.74 10.89 -5.07
CA THR A 109 16.34 11.70 -6.17
C THR A 109 15.51 11.71 -7.43
N ASN A 110 14.95 10.58 -7.82
CA ASN A 110 14.33 10.35 -9.12
C ASN A 110 12.80 10.31 -9.06
N THR A 111 12.14 10.40 -10.21
CA THR A 111 10.68 10.34 -10.29
C THR A 111 10.17 8.93 -9.95
N PRO A 112 9.03 8.82 -9.25
CA PRO A 112 8.39 7.54 -8.94
C PRO A 112 8.20 6.67 -10.19
N LYS A 113 7.60 7.24 -11.24
CA LYS A 113 7.34 6.54 -12.51
C LYS A 113 8.62 6.01 -13.18
N GLY A 114 9.71 6.79 -13.15
CA GLY A 114 10.99 6.39 -13.72
C GLY A 114 11.63 5.17 -13.03
N LEU A 115 11.45 5.04 -11.72
CA LEU A 115 11.96 3.92 -10.92
C LEU A 115 11.05 2.70 -10.97
N PHE A 116 9.74 2.93 -10.91
CA PHE A 116 8.75 1.88 -10.71
C PHE A 116 8.42 1.09 -11.99
N ARG A 117 8.85 1.57 -13.18
CA ARG A 117 8.74 0.87 -14.48
C ARG A 117 9.26 -0.57 -14.52
N THR A 118 10.03 -0.97 -13.50
CA THR A 118 10.68 -2.29 -13.38
C THR A 118 9.90 -3.26 -12.51
N VAL A 119 8.97 -2.72 -11.73
CA VAL A 119 8.14 -3.47 -10.82
C VAL A 119 6.90 -3.90 -11.59
N PRO A 120 6.54 -5.19 -11.59
CA PRO A 120 5.36 -5.65 -12.30
C PRO A 120 4.09 -5.01 -11.74
N GLY A 121 3.15 -4.72 -12.62
CA GLY A 121 1.82 -4.22 -12.26
C GLY A 121 0.75 -4.88 -13.14
N TYR A 122 -0.52 -4.65 -12.80
CA TYR A 122 -1.62 -5.27 -13.55
C TYR A 122 -1.97 -4.55 -14.85
N ASP A 123 -1.67 -3.26 -14.95
CA ASP A 123 -2.12 -2.42 -16.07
C ASP A 123 -1.13 -2.39 -17.25
N GLU A 124 0.15 -2.61 -16.98
CA GLU A 124 1.21 -2.55 -17.99
C GLU A 124 1.92 -3.89 -18.11
N ALA A 125 1.89 -4.46 -19.32
CA ALA A 125 2.82 -5.52 -19.66
C ALA A 125 4.23 -4.92 -19.63
N VAL A 126 5.06 -5.39 -18.71
CA VAL A 126 6.47 -4.99 -18.67
C VAL A 126 7.07 -5.35 -20.03
N PRO A 127 7.59 -4.39 -20.80
CA PRO A 127 8.15 -4.68 -22.11
C PRO A 127 9.25 -5.71 -21.92
N SER A 128 9.14 -6.83 -22.65
CA SER A 128 10.16 -7.87 -22.66
C SER A 128 11.47 -7.23 -23.11
N THR A 129 12.35 -6.94 -22.15
CA THR A 129 13.72 -6.55 -22.46
C THR A 129 14.46 -7.82 -22.87
N GLU A 130 14.33 -8.19 -24.15
CA GLU A 130 15.11 -9.25 -24.81
C GLU A 130 16.55 -8.76 -25.06
N GLY A 131 17.23 -8.31 -24.00
CA GLY A 131 18.67 -8.09 -24.02
C GLY A 131 19.39 -9.38 -23.65
N ASP A 132 20.53 -9.65 -24.29
CA ASP A 132 21.48 -10.67 -23.83
C ASP A 132 21.90 -10.34 -22.39
N ASP A 133 21.24 -11.00 -21.44
CA ASP A 133 21.54 -10.90 -20.02
C ASP A 133 22.77 -11.79 -19.72
N ASP A 134 23.96 -11.30 -20.03
CA ASP A 134 25.21 -12.07 -19.91
C ASP A 134 25.61 -12.33 -18.43
N SER A 135 25.25 -11.42 -17.51
CA SER A 135 25.54 -11.60 -16.08
C SER A 135 24.58 -12.59 -15.39
N VAL A 136 25.12 -13.37 -14.44
CA VAL A 136 24.32 -14.27 -13.58
C VAL A 136 23.25 -13.48 -12.82
N LEU A 137 23.61 -12.31 -12.27
CA LEU A 137 22.69 -11.43 -11.56
C LEU A 137 21.55 -10.94 -12.46
N ALA A 138 21.84 -10.55 -13.72
CA ALA A 138 20.79 -10.14 -14.66
C ALA A 138 19.78 -11.26 -14.87
N ARG A 139 20.26 -12.48 -15.17
CA ARG A 139 19.42 -13.66 -15.39
C ARG A 139 18.58 -14.02 -14.17
N ASP A 140 19.18 -14.02 -12.99
CA ASP A 140 18.47 -14.36 -11.75
C ASP A 140 17.43 -13.30 -11.36
N SER A 141 17.74 -12.01 -11.61
CA SER A 141 16.82 -10.89 -11.35
C SER A 141 15.54 -10.93 -12.19
N GLN A 142 15.50 -11.71 -13.28
CA GLN A 142 14.30 -11.91 -14.10
C GLN A 142 13.18 -12.63 -13.33
N CYS A 143 13.42 -13.19 -12.15
CA CYS A 143 12.32 -13.66 -11.31
C CYS A 143 11.36 -12.53 -10.90
N ILE A 144 11.84 -11.28 -10.82
CA ILE A 144 11.03 -10.10 -10.47
C ILE A 144 10.02 -9.79 -11.56
N THR A 145 10.41 -9.84 -12.84
CA THR A 145 9.51 -9.55 -13.97
C THR A 145 8.41 -10.60 -14.13
N ARG A 146 8.63 -11.80 -13.60
CA ARG A 146 7.64 -12.89 -13.57
C ARG A 146 6.62 -12.76 -12.43
N SER A 147 6.84 -11.85 -11.49
CA SER A 147 5.86 -11.59 -10.43
C SER A 147 4.65 -10.85 -10.99
N LYS A 148 3.48 -11.03 -10.35
CA LYS A 148 2.23 -10.37 -10.77
C LYS A 148 2.14 -8.92 -10.26
N ASN A 149 2.74 -8.65 -9.11
CA ASN A 149 2.68 -7.38 -8.42
C ASN A 149 3.85 -7.25 -7.43
N CYS A 150 4.04 -6.06 -6.86
CA CYS A 150 5.07 -5.78 -5.88
C CYS A 150 4.87 -6.54 -4.56
N TRP A 151 3.62 -6.83 -4.17
CA TRP A 151 3.30 -7.52 -2.92
C TRP A 151 3.84 -8.95 -2.89
N SER A 152 3.85 -9.62 -4.04
CA SER A 152 4.37 -10.99 -4.16
C SER A 152 5.88 -11.04 -4.00
N LEU A 153 6.60 -9.93 -4.23
CA LEU A 153 8.06 -9.82 -4.03
C LEU A 153 8.42 -9.82 -2.54
N LEU A 154 7.48 -9.46 -1.66
CA LEU A 154 7.71 -9.37 -0.22
C LEU A 154 7.59 -10.71 0.49
N LYS A 155 6.93 -11.69 -0.13
CA LYS A 155 6.60 -12.97 0.51
C LYS A 155 7.83 -13.80 0.86
N PRO A 156 7.80 -14.57 1.96
CA PRO A 156 8.80 -15.59 2.25
C PRO A 156 9.02 -16.52 1.05
N GLY A 157 10.28 -16.87 0.81
CA GLY A 157 10.66 -17.78 -0.27
C GLY A 157 10.59 -17.20 -1.69
N PHE A 158 10.29 -15.91 -1.87
CA PHE A 158 10.33 -15.27 -3.19
C PHE A 158 11.70 -15.43 -3.87
N ILE A 159 12.77 -15.11 -3.15
CA ILE A 159 14.15 -15.48 -3.52
C ILE A 159 14.54 -16.74 -2.74
N LYS A 160 14.78 -17.83 -3.45
CA LYS A 160 15.20 -19.10 -2.84
C LYS A 160 16.65 -18.98 -2.37
N SER A 161 16.89 -19.28 -1.10
CA SER A 161 18.25 -19.39 -0.58
C SER A 161 18.99 -20.53 -1.29
N PRO A 162 20.24 -20.34 -1.74
CA PRO A 162 21.00 -21.43 -2.37
C PRO A 162 21.21 -22.63 -1.44
N ALA A 163 21.15 -22.42 -0.12
CA ALA A 163 21.32 -23.47 0.89
C ALA A 163 20.12 -24.44 0.98
N SER A 164 18.92 -24.04 0.55
CA SER A 164 17.71 -24.87 0.69
C SER A 164 17.50 -25.85 -0.48
N SER A 165 18.29 -25.76 -1.54
CA SER A 165 18.10 -26.57 -2.76
C SER A 165 18.75 -27.95 -2.71
N SER A 166 19.64 -28.23 -1.74
CA SER A 166 20.50 -29.42 -1.75
C SER A 166 19.93 -30.66 -1.04
N GLN A 167 18.71 -30.63 -0.50
CA GLN A 167 18.20 -31.75 0.32
C GLN A 167 17.11 -32.64 -0.30
N SER A 168 16.55 -32.34 -1.48
CA SER A 168 15.31 -33.03 -1.92
C SER A 168 15.40 -33.95 -3.14
N SER A 169 16.58 -34.29 -3.69
CA SER A 169 16.63 -35.20 -4.86
C SER A 169 16.51 -36.70 -4.51
N GLY A 170 16.24 -37.05 -3.25
CA GLY A 170 16.00 -38.42 -2.82
C GLY A 170 14.56 -38.84 -3.09
N THR A 171 14.35 -39.70 -4.09
CA THR A 171 13.09 -40.37 -4.46
C THR A 171 12.47 -41.17 -3.30
N LYS A 172 11.87 -40.50 -2.31
CA LYS A 172 11.18 -41.15 -1.18
C LYS A 172 9.79 -40.56 -0.96
N ARG A 173 8.84 -41.16 -1.68
CA ARG A 173 7.48 -41.53 -1.24
C ARG A 173 6.87 -40.65 -0.13
N ARG A 174 6.27 -39.54 -0.55
CA ARG A 174 4.94 -39.04 -0.14
C ARG A 174 4.48 -39.49 1.27
N ARG A 175 5.08 -38.94 2.32
CA ARG A 175 4.35 -38.69 3.57
C ARG A 175 4.18 -37.18 3.62
N SER A 176 2.93 -36.75 3.59
CA SER A 176 2.50 -35.36 3.75
C SER A 176 2.88 -34.89 5.15
N GLN A 177 4.16 -34.60 5.35
CA GLN A 177 4.58 -33.81 6.48
C GLN A 177 4.10 -32.41 6.14
N HIS A 178 3.04 -32.02 6.84
CA HIS A 178 2.48 -30.68 6.83
C HIS A 178 3.55 -29.80 7.48
N ASP A 179 4.60 -29.48 6.73
CA ASP A 179 5.47 -28.37 7.09
C ASP A 179 4.53 -27.18 7.13
N GLU A 180 4.33 -26.65 8.33
CA GLU A 180 3.61 -25.41 8.59
C GLU A 180 4.38 -24.33 7.84
N GLU A 181 4.04 -24.14 6.55
CA GLU A 181 4.55 -23.04 5.75
C GLU A 181 4.29 -21.77 6.57
N ASP A 182 5.36 -21.08 6.93
CA ASP A 182 5.28 -19.83 7.68
C ASP A 182 4.36 -18.88 6.91
N ASP A 183 3.14 -18.69 7.43
CA ASP A 183 2.07 -17.84 6.87
C ASP A 183 2.45 -16.34 6.92
N SER A 184 3.72 -16.02 7.20
CA SER A 184 4.26 -14.67 7.14
C SER A 184 4.02 -14.04 5.77
N VAL A 185 3.44 -12.84 5.79
CA VAL A 185 3.13 -12.06 4.58
C VAL A 185 4.38 -11.35 4.05
N VAL A 186 5.31 -10.98 4.93
CA VAL A 186 6.52 -10.22 4.62
C VAL A 186 7.74 -10.96 5.17
N SER A 187 8.65 -11.35 4.29
CA SER A 187 9.91 -11.98 4.67
C SER A 187 10.80 -11.04 5.49
N GLU A 188 11.59 -11.62 6.40
CA GLU A 188 12.48 -10.87 7.30
C GLU A 188 13.46 -9.93 6.59
N ASN A 189 13.82 -10.25 5.35
CA ASN A 189 14.76 -9.48 4.54
C ASN A 189 14.06 -8.50 3.58
N ALA A 190 12.73 -8.54 3.45
CA ALA A 190 11.98 -7.66 2.55
C ALA A 190 11.52 -6.33 3.18
N TRP A 191 11.72 -6.11 4.49
CA TRP A 191 11.34 -4.85 5.15
C TRP A 191 11.94 -3.59 4.51
N PRO A 192 13.24 -3.54 4.14
CA PRO A 192 13.80 -2.38 3.44
C PRO A 192 13.18 -2.16 2.05
N THR A 193 12.82 -3.24 1.36
CA THR A 193 12.15 -3.17 0.05
C THR A 193 10.71 -2.65 0.19
N LEU A 194 10.00 -3.05 1.25
CA LEU A 194 8.68 -2.49 1.58
C LEU A 194 8.77 -0.99 1.87
N GLU A 195 9.76 -0.56 2.65
CA GLU A 195 10.01 0.87 2.90
C GLU A 195 10.27 1.64 1.60
N TRP A 196 11.03 1.04 0.67
CA TRP A 196 11.26 1.62 -0.65
C TRP A 196 9.97 1.78 -1.46
N PHE A 197 9.12 0.74 -1.53
CA PHE A 197 7.83 0.82 -2.22
C PHE A 197 6.94 1.93 -1.64
N ILE A 198 6.79 1.97 -0.31
CA ILE A 198 5.96 2.99 0.36
C ILE A 198 6.50 4.39 0.08
N THR A 199 7.82 4.58 0.13
CA THR A 199 8.45 5.87 -0.15
C THR A 199 8.21 6.33 -1.59
N ILE A 200 8.22 5.40 -2.55
CA ILE A 200 7.85 5.71 -3.95
C ILE A 200 6.38 6.11 -4.05
N PHE A 201 5.47 5.37 -3.42
CA PHE A 201 4.04 5.67 -3.47
C PHE A 201 3.68 7.00 -2.80
N GLU A 202 4.30 7.33 -1.67
CA GLU A 202 4.13 8.64 -1.03
C GLU A 202 4.63 9.78 -1.92
N LYS A 203 5.78 9.58 -2.57
CA LYS A 203 6.30 10.58 -3.50
C LYS A 203 5.41 10.74 -4.72
N ASP A 204 4.86 9.64 -5.24
CA ASP A 204 3.89 9.62 -6.36
C ASP A 204 2.60 10.37 -5.98
N GLU A 205 2.03 10.08 -4.81
CA GLU A 205 0.88 10.79 -4.26
C GLU A 205 1.15 12.30 -4.07
N SER A 206 2.38 12.67 -3.67
CA SER A 206 2.76 14.08 -3.53
C SER A 206 2.89 14.84 -4.86
N MET A 207 2.97 14.11 -5.98
CA MET A 207 3.08 14.68 -7.33
C MET A 207 1.71 14.86 -8.01
N THR A 208 0.61 14.44 -7.38
CA THR A 208 -0.76 14.67 -7.88
C THR A 208 -1.04 16.17 -8.07
N GLU A 209 -1.77 16.52 -9.13
CA GLU A 209 -2.05 17.91 -9.47
C GLU A 209 -2.84 18.65 -8.38
N VAL A 210 -2.56 19.95 -8.22
CA VAL A 210 -3.25 20.80 -7.26
C VAL A 210 -4.74 20.88 -7.61
N GLY A 211 -5.59 20.38 -6.72
CA GLY A 211 -7.05 20.38 -6.88
C GLY A 211 -7.64 18.98 -7.07
N GLU A 212 -6.80 17.99 -7.39
CA GLU A 212 -7.19 16.59 -7.35
C GLU A 212 -6.99 16.00 -5.94
N PRO A 213 -7.78 15.00 -5.54
CA PRO A 213 -7.52 14.28 -4.31
C PRO A 213 -6.13 13.62 -4.44
N PRO A 214 -5.23 13.75 -3.46
CA PRO A 214 -3.92 13.10 -3.56
C PRO A 214 -4.11 11.58 -3.59
N TYR A 215 -3.54 10.92 -4.60
CA TYR A 215 -3.45 9.45 -4.64
C TYR A 215 -2.25 9.01 -5.48
N SER A 216 -1.73 7.80 -5.19
CA SER A 216 -0.68 7.20 -6.01
C SER A 216 -1.27 6.33 -7.13
N GLU A 217 -1.03 6.72 -8.38
CA GLU A 217 -1.34 5.90 -9.56
C GLU A 217 -0.52 4.61 -9.55
N LEU A 218 0.73 4.68 -9.10
CA LEU A 218 1.59 3.51 -8.98
C LEU A 218 1.01 2.50 -7.98
N LEU A 219 0.52 2.94 -6.82
CA LEU A 219 -0.17 2.06 -5.87
C LEU A 219 -1.43 1.45 -6.48
N LEU A 220 -2.22 2.25 -7.20
CA LEU A 220 -3.42 1.78 -7.89
C LEU A 220 -3.07 0.66 -8.89
N SER A 221 -1.98 0.80 -9.65
CA SER A 221 -1.50 -0.22 -10.61
C SER A 221 -1.17 -1.58 -9.99
N GLN A 222 -0.96 -1.62 -8.67
CA GLN A 222 -0.65 -2.82 -7.89
C GLN A 222 -1.90 -3.52 -7.34
N ILE A 223 -3.09 -3.01 -7.64
CA ILE A 223 -4.38 -3.60 -7.30
C ILE A 223 -4.98 -4.16 -8.60
N PRO A 224 -5.49 -5.41 -8.64
CA PRO A 224 -6.08 -5.98 -9.83
C PRO A 224 -7.21 -5.11 -10.43
N PRO A 225 -7.21 -4.83 -11.75
CA PRO A 225 -8.33 -4.16 -12.39
C PRO A 225 -9.55 -5.08 -12.42
N THR A 226 -10.74 -4.49 -12.33
CA THR A 226 -11.97 -5.27 -12.51
C THR A 226 -12.21 -5.53 -14.00
N ARG A 227 -12.84 -6.67 -14.33
CA ARG A 227 -13.16 -7.04 -15.72
C ARG A 227 -14.03 -5.99 -16.44
N ASP A 228 -14.81 -5.22 -15.68
CA ASP A 228 -15.75 -4.23 -16.21
C ASP A 228 -15.16 -2.80 -16.27
N GLY A 229 -13.89 -2.61 -15.91
CA GLY A 229 -13.28 -1.28 -15.79
C GLY A 229 -13.86 -0.42 -14.64
N LYS A 230 -14.60 -1.04 -13.72
CA LYS A 230 -15.13 -0.41 -12.50
C LYS A 230 -14.04 -0.22 -11.45
N ALA A 231 -14.38 0.53 -10.40
CA ALA A 231 -13.56 0.71 -9.20
C ALA A 231 -12.98 -0.63 -8.72
N ARG A 232 -11.66 -0.62 -8.44
CA ARG A 232 -10.95 -1.78 -7.92
C ARG A 232 -11.41 -2.06 -6.49
N TRP A 233 -11.41 -3.34 -6.12
CA TRP A 233 -11.90 -3.78 -4.80
C TRP A 233 -11.07 -4.91 -4.19
N GLU A 234 -10.17 -5.54 -4.95
CA GLU A 234 -9.35 -6.65 -4.47
C GLU A 234 -8.13 -6.14 -3.68
N LEU A 235 -8.36 -5.80 -2.41
CA LEU A 235 -7.38 -5.18 -1.51
C LEU A 235 -6.74 -6.16 -0.53
N SER A 236 -6.93 -7.48 -0.71
CA SER A 236 -6.45 -8.49 0.23
C SER A 236 -4.94 -8.38 0.46
N ALA A 237 -4.14 -8.44 -0.59
CA ALA A 237 -2.68 -8.41 -0.54
C ALA A 237 -2.09 -7.15 0.14
N PRO A 238 -2.42 -5.91 -0.27
CA PRO A 238 -1.88 -4.72 0.40
C PRO A 238 -2.37 -4.63 1.86
N LEU A 239 -3.62 -5.03 2.15
CA LEU A 239 -4.08 -5.07 3.54
C LEU A 239 -3.36 -6.15 4.35
N ASP A 240 -3.00 -7.30 3.78
CA ASP A 240 -2.24 -8.34 4.49
C ASP A 240 -0.89 -7.79 4.94
N VAL A 241 -0.23 -7.03 4.06
CA VAL A 241 1.02 -6.33 4.39
C VAL A 241 0.80 -5.30 5.49
N VAL A 242 -0.24 -4.46 5.40
CA VAL A 242 -0.55 -3.47 6.44
C VAL A 242 -0.76 -4.12 7.81
N PHE A 243 -1.60 -5.16 7.90
CA PHE A 243 -1.88 -5.79 9.18
C PHE A 243 -0.68 -6.59 9.71
N CYS A 244 0.08 -7.23 8.83
CA CYS A 244 1.36 -7.84 9.20
C CYS A 244 2.31 -6.81 9.83
N CYS A 245 2.44 -5.62 9.22
CA CYS A 245 3.24 -4.51 9.74
C CYS A 245 2.77 -4.02 11.12
N LEU A 246 1.46 -3.79 11.27
CA LEU A 246 0.89 -3.21 12.50
C LEU A 246 0.99 -4.18 13.70
N GLN A 247 1.02 -5.49 13.44
CA GLN A 247 1.20 -6.55 14.44
C GLN A 247 2.67 -6.76 14.86
N GLN A 248 3.63 -6.17 14.15
CA GLN A 248 5.04 -6.30 14.52
C GLN A 248 5.36 -5.62 15.85
N ARG A 249 6.33 -6.16 16.58
CA ARG A 249 6.86 -5.52 17.80
C ARG A 249 7.78 -4.32 17.50
N ASN A 250 8.34 -4.27 16.31
CA ASN A 250 9.23 -3.20 15.89
C ASN A 250 8.41 -1.98 15.44
N ASP A 251 8.53 -0.87 16.16
CA ASP A 251 7.79 0.37 15.86
C ASP A 251 8.07 0.91 14.45
N ASN A 252 9.24 0.67 13.88
CA ASN A 252 9.52 1.08 12.50
C ASN A 252 8.64 0.34 11.50
N TYR A 253 8.42 -0.97 11.69
CA TYR A 253 7.54 -1.75 10.83
C TYR A 253 6.08 -1.35 11.03
N ARG A 254 5.67 -1.07 12.27
CA ARG A 254 4.32 -0.55 12.54
C ARG A 254 4.10 0.81 11.88
N LYS A 255 5.11 1.68 11.83
CA LYS A 255 5.06 2.95 11.08
C LYS A 255 4.92 2.72 9.57
N LEU A 256 5.60 1.73 8.99
CA LEU A 256 5.40 1.34 7.58
C LEU A 256 3.95 0.93 7.32
N GLY A 257 3.35 0.14 8.21
CA GLY A 257 1.94 -0.24 8.11
C GLY A 257 1.00 0.95 8.15
N ALA A 258 1.24 1.91 9.06
CA ALA A 258 0.44 3.13 9.16
C ALA A 258 0.57 4.03 7.92
N ARG A 259 1.79 4.19 7.38
CA ARG A 259 2.06 4.92 6.13
C ARG A 259 1.34 4.29 4.94
N LEU A 260 1.44 2.97 4.77
CA LEU A 260 0.73 2.25 3.71
C LEU A 260 -0.79 2.34 3.85
N MET A 261 -1.31 2.26 5.08
CA MET A 261 -2.74 2.46 5.31
C MET A 261 -3.20 3.87 4.93
N ALA A 262 -2.40 4.91 5.21
CA ALA A 262 -2.71 6.28 4.81
C ALA A 262 -2.87 6.41 3.29
N LEU A 263 -1.95 5.84 2.53
CA LEU A 263 -2.01 5.79 1.06
C LEU A 263 -3.28 5.08 0.55
N LEU A 264 -3.63 3.93 1.14
CA LEU A 264 -4.85 3.19 0.77
C LEU A 264 -6.12 3.98 1.10
N ILE A 265 -6.12 4.71 2.21
CA ILE A 265 -7.25 5.56 2.61
C ILE A 265 -7.44 6.70 1.62
N ASN A 266 -6.36 7.41 1.26
CA ASN A 266 -6.40 8.46 0.24
C ASN A 266 -6.91 7.91 -1.10
N LEU A 267 -6.38 6.75 -1.53
CA LEU A 267 -6.83 6.08 -2.74
C LEU A 267 -8.33 5.72 -2.70
N SER A 268 -8.86 5.32 -1.52
CA SER A 268 -10.28 5.00 -1.33
C SER A 268 -11.23 6.18 -1.53
N LEU A 269 -10.71 7.42 -1.49
CA LEU A 269 -11.51 8.63 -1.70
C LEU A 269 -11.56 9.05 -3.17
N THR A 270 -10.94 8.28 -4.05
CA THR A 270 -11.06 8.43 -5.50
C THR A 270 -12.20 7.57 -6.04
N ILE A 271 -12.57 7.80 -7.30
CA ILE A 271 -13.48 6.92 -8.03
C ILE A 271 -12.86 5.56 -8.39
N HIS A 272 -11.54 5.42 -8.27
CA HIS A 272 -10.80 4.22 -8.71
C HIS A 272 -10.86 3.07 -7.72
N LEU A 273 -11.24 3.33 -6.47
CA LEU A 273 -11.32 2.32 -5.42
C LEU A 273 -12.68 2.34 -4.71
N ASP A 274 -13.24 1.16 -4.48
CA ASP A 274 -14.54 1.04 -3.80
C ASP A 274 -14.40 1.26 -2.28
N HIS A 275 -14.74 2.48 -1.83
CA HIS A 275 -14.64 2.88 -0.43
C HIS A 275 -15.47 1.98 0.53
N PRO A 276 -16.77 1.70 0.28
CA PRO A 276 -17.52 0.77 1.13
C PRO A 276 -16.88 -0.61 1.29
N ILE A 277 -16.39 -1.22 0.20
CA ILE A 277 -15.71 -2.52 0.26
C ILE A 277 -14.40 -2.41 1.02
N PHE A 278 -13.63 -1.33 0.81
CA PHE A 278 -12.41 -1.07 1.55
C PHE A 278 -12.67 -0.98 3.06
N VAL A 279 -13.63 -0.15 3.50
CA VAL A 279 -14.00 -0.02 4.92
C VAL A 279 -14.43 -1.36 5.51
N SER A 280 -15.23 -2.13 4.78
CA SER A 280 -15.68 -3.46 5.23
C SER A 280 -14.52 -4.45 5.36
N SER A 281 -13.53 -4.38 4.45
CA SER A 281 -12.33 -5.22 4.47
C SER A 281 -11.43 -4.89 5.65
N VAL A 282 -11.25 -3.60 5.95
CA VAL A 282 -10.49 -3.15 7.13
C VAL A 282 -11.22 -3.53 8.42
N PHE A 283 -12.54 -3.32 8.47
CA PHE A 283 -13.37 -3.75 9.60
C PHE A 283 -13.23 -5.25 9.87
N SER A 284 -13.34 -6.09 8.84
CA SER A 284 -13.27 -7.56 8.98
C SER A 284 -11.95 -8.05 9.57
N ARG A 285 -10.85 -7.31 9.37
CA ARG A 285 -9.53 -7.65 9.92
C ARG A 285 -9.34 -7.11 11.33
N LEU A 286 -9.83 -5.90 11.59
CA LEU A 286 -9.77 -5.31 12.93
C LEU A 286 -10.70 -6.03 13.90
N SER A 287 -11.85 -6.54 13.44
CA SER A 287 -12.80 -7.28 14.29
C SER A 287 -12.26 -8.63 14.77
N THR A 288 -11.30 -9.22 14.06
CA THR A 288 -10.61 -10.46 14.44
C THR A 288 -9.29 -10.20 15.19
N THR A 289 -8.87 -8.94 15.31
CA THR A 289 -7.61 -8.55 15.97
C THR A 289 -7.86 -7.88 17.34
N SER A 290 -6.81 -7.65 18.13
CA SER A 290 -6.91 -6.98 19.42
C SER A 290 -7.37 -5.52 19.29
N THR A 291 -8.08 -5.03 20.32
CA THR A 291 -8.51 -3.63 20.42
C THR A 291 -7.33 -2.66 20.41
N ASP A 292 -6.16 -3.07 20.91
CA ASP A 292 -4.95 -2.26 20.88
C ASP A 292 -4.51 -1.94 19.45
N LEU A 293 -4.72 -2.86 18.51
CA LEU A 293 -4.39 -2.62 17.10
C LEU A 293 -5.30 -1.56 16.49
N PHE A 294 -6.59 -1.59 16.83
CA PHE A 294 -7.55 -0.56 16.43
C PHE A 294 -7.13 0.81 16.96
N VAL A 295 -6.83 0.91 18.26
CA VAL A 295 -6.40 2.17 18.89
C VAL A 295 -5.10 2.67 18.25
N TYR A 296 -4.13 1.78 18.07
CA TYR A 296 -2.88 2.13 17.42
C TYR A 296 -3.10 2.64 16.00
N LEU A 297 -3.92 1.97 15.19
CA LEU A 297 -4.23 2.41 13.84
C LEU A 297 -4.88 3.80 13.85
N MET A 298 -5.84 4.03 14.75
CA MET A 298 -6.50 5.33 14.86
C MET A 298 -5.51 6.45 15.26
N LEU A 299 -4.53 6.16 16.12
CA LEU A 299 -3.55 7.16 16.57
C LEU A 299 -2.38 7.36 15.60
N SER A 300 -2.01 6.35 14.83
CA SER A 300 -0.78 6.35 14.02
C SER A 300 -0.90 7.13 12.72
N VAL A 301 -2.12 7.42 12.28
CA VAL A 301 -2.33 8.06 10.98
C VAL A 301 -2.65 9.55 11.16
N PRO A 302 -1.98 10.46 10.42
CA PRO A 302 -2.20 11.90 10.54
C PRO A 302 -3.66 12.32 10.32
N PRO A 303 -4.19 13.32 11.06
CA PRO A 303 -5.58 13.75 10.98
C PRO A 303 -5.86 14.65 9.77
N SER A 304 -5.65 14.11 8.56
CA SER A 304 -6.09 14.74 7.31
C SER A 304 -7.61 14.61 7.13
N PRO A 305 -8.25 15.48 6.31
CA PRO A 305 -9.69 15.35 6.02
C PRO A 305 -10.04 13.95 5.50
N SER A 306 -9.18 13.40 4.65
CA SER A 306 -9.29 12.04 4.11
C SER A 306 -9.34 10.98 5.19
N MET A 307 -8.40 11.08 6.13
CA MET A 307 -8.30 10.17 7.27
C MET A 307 -9.52 10.26 8.17
N LEU A 308 -9.95 11.47 8.49
CA LEU A 308 -11.09 11.69 9.39
C LEU A 308 -12.38 11.14 8.79
N ARG A 309 -12.61 11.32 7.48
CA ARG A 309 -13.73 10.70 6.75
C ARG A 309 -13.70 9.18 6.87
N PHE A 310 -12.54 8.57 6.62
CA PHE A 310 -12.37 7.13 6.78
C PHE A 310 -12.63 6.66 8.22
N LYS A 311 -12.09 7.35 9.23
CA LYS A 311 -12.31 7.02 10.65
C LYS A 311 -13.80 7.05 11.01
N VAL A 312 -14.51 8.08 10.56
CA VAL A 312 -15.96 8.18 10.74
C VAL A 312 -16.65 6.98 10.11
N SER A 313 -16.40 6.70 8.82
CA SER A 313 -17.02 5.55 8.13
C SER A 313 -16.71 4.20 8.78
N LEU A 314 -15.47 4.00 9.23
CA LEU A 314 -15.05 2.78 9.91
C LEU A 314 -15.75 2.63 11.27
N CYS A 315 -15.73 3.66 12.12
CA CYS A 315 -16.41 3.62 13.41
C CYS A 315 -17.92 3.42 13.25
N GLN A 316 -18.55 4.06 12.26
CA GLN A 316 -19.96 3.81 11.96
C GLN A 316 -20.22 2.36 11.58
N HIS A 317 -19.35 1.77 10.76
CA HIS A 317 -19.47 0.37 10.37
C HIS A 317 -19.35 -0.57 11.58
N PHE A 318 -18.39 -0.30 12.49
CA PHE A 318 -18.26 -1.01 13.77
C PHE A 318 -19.53 -0.93 14.61
N LEU A 319 -20.02 0.27 14.87
CA LEU A 319 -21.15 0.50 15.77
C LEU A 319 -22.46 -0.07 15.21
N ARG A 320 -22.68 0.03 13.89
CA ARG A 320 -23.86 -0.55 13.23
C ARG A 320 -23.87 -2.08 13.29
N ASN A 321 -22.71 -2.73 13.16
CA ASN A 321 -22.62 -4.18 13.29
C ASN A 321 -22.77 -4.66 14.75
N HIS A 322 -22.44 -3.80 15.73
CA HIS A 322 -22.62 -4.09 17.15
C HIS A 322 -24.05 -3.91 17.67
N ASP A 323 -24.87 -3.08 17.01
CA ASP A 323 -26.23 -2.75 17.48
C ASP A 323 -27.13 -3.98 17.59
N GLY A 324 -26.78 -5.13 16.98
CA GLY A 324 -27.44 -6.43 17.15
C GLY A 324 -28.86 -6.50 16.59
N HIS A 325 -29.53 -5.35 16.48
CA HIS A 325 -30.50 -5.00 15.47
C HIS A 325 -29.82 -5.03 14.11
N VAL A 326 -29.46 -6.25 13.68
CA VAL A 326 -29.47 -6.59 12.27
C VAL A 326 -30.86 -6.23 11.81
N SER A 327 -30.99 -5.00 11.31
CA SER A 327 -32.11 -4.61 10.50
C SER A 327 -32.19 -5.70 9.44
N ASN A 328 -33.25 -6.51 9.48
CA ASN A 328 -33.57 -7.56 8.52
C ASN A 328 -33.79 -7.00 7.08
N VAL A 329 -33.08 -5.94 6.71
CA VAL A 329 -33.34 -5.05 5.57
C VAL A 329 -32.31 -5.22 4.45
N SER A 330 -31.28 -6.05 4.62
CA SER A 330 -30.69 -6.71 3.44
C SER A 330 -31.37 -8.06 3.29
N ALA A 331 -32.64 -8.03 2.86
CA ALA A 331 -33.15 -9.12 2.07
C ALA A 331 -32.18 -9.25 0.89
N ARG A 332 -31.20 -10.16 1.03
CA ARG A 332 -30.31 -10.57 -0.05
C ARG A 332 -31.21 -10.68 -1.27
N PRO A 333 -31.04 -9.85 -2.32
CA PRO A 333 -31.97 -9.84 -3.43
C PRO A 333 -32.11 -11.29 -3.86
N LYS A 334 -33.33 -11.84 -3.71
CA LYS A 334 -33.60 -13.24 -4.07
C LYS A 334 -33.01 -13.41 -5.46
N PRO A 335 -32.22 -14.46 -5.72
CA PRO A 335 -31.58 -14.66 -7.02
C PRO A 335 -32.67 -14.58 -8.09
N GLN A 336 -32.77 -13.43 -8.74
CA GLN A 336 -33.75 -13.19 -9.77
C GLN A 336 -33.24 -13.96 -10.98
N ALA A 337 -33.97 -15.00 -11.38
CA ALA A 337 -33.60 -15.84 -12.49
C ALA A 337 -33.26 -14.95 -13.70
N ARG A 338 -32.03 -15.09 -14.21
CA ARG A 338 -31.56 -14.33 -15.37
C ARG A 338 -32.58 -14.53 -16.50
N ALA A 339 -33.19 -13.44 -16.96
CA ALA A 339 -33.98 -13.47 -18.17
C ALA A 339 -33.11 -13.99 -19.33
N PRO A 340 -33.63 -14.89 -20.18
CA PRO A 340 -32.87 -15.45 -21.29
C PRO A 340 -32.39 -14.34 -22.24
N PRO A 341 -31.20 -14.49 -22.84
CA PRO A 341 -30.64 -13.48 -23.74
C PRO A 341 -31.57 -13.27 -24.94
N ARG A 342 -32.13 -12.06 -25.04
CA ARG A 342 -32.94 -11.64 -26.19
C ARG A 342 -31.99 -11.42 -27.37
N ALA A 343 -32.10 -12.25 -28.40
CA ALA A 343 -31.33 -12.14 -29.63
C ALA A 343 -31.46 -10.71 -30.20
N ARG A 344 -30.34 -9.97 -30.26
CA ARG A 344 -30.31 -8.60 -30.76
C ARG A 344 -30.07 -8.65 -32.26
N GLY A 345 -31.07 -8.20 -33.02
CA GLY A 345 -30.98 -7.98 -34.45
C GLY A 345 -29.93 -6.92 -34.78
N SER A 346 -29.11 -7.26 -35.78
CA SER A 346 -28.14 -6.40 -36.45
C SER A 346 -28.85 -5.26 -37.17
N ASN A 347 -28.74 -4.03 -36.67
CA ASN A 347 -29.13 -2.84 -37.42
C ASN A 347 -27.99 -1.80 -37.43
N ALA A 348 -27.50 -1.59 -38.66
CA ALA A 348 -27.03 -0.37 -39.29
C ALA A 348 -26.18 0.64 -38.48
N THR A 349 -24.90 0.63 -38.85
CA THR A 349 -23.88 1.67 -38.70
C THR A 349 -24.41 3.07 -38.96
N THR A 350 -24.45 3.90 -37.91
CA THR A 350 -24.50 5.37 -38.05
C THR A 350 -23.29 5.94 -37.32
N LEU A 351 -22.40 6.60 -38.07
CA LEU A 351 -21.20 7.26 -37.57
C LEU A 351 -21.59 8.42 -36.64
N PRO A 352 -21.11 8.47 -35.38
CA PRO A 352 -21.39 9.58 -34.49
C PRO A 352 -20.48 10.78 -34.79
N GLU A 353 -21.14 11.93 -34.88
CA GLU A 353 -20.60 13.29 -35.03
C GLU A 353 -19.76 13.70 -33.80
N PRO A 354 -18.65 14.45 -33.97
CA PRO A 354 -17.74 14.80 -32.88
C PRO A 354 -18.41 15.72 -31.85
N THR A 355 -18.63 15.20 -30.65
CA THR A 355 -19.23 15.91 -29.52
C THR A 355 -18.20 16.84 -28.87
N PRO A 356 -18.56 18.08 -28.45
CA PRO A 356 -17.63 19.05 -27.87
C PRO A 356 -16.99 18.55 -26.58
N GLU A 357 -15.74 18.99 -26.37
CA GLU A 357 -14.81 18.67 -25.27
C GLU A 357 -15.51 18.36 -23.94
N ALA A 358 -15.56 17.08 -23.60
CA ALA A 358 -16.04 16.62 -22.30
C ALA A 358 -15.06 17.05 -21.21
N THR A 359 -15.50 17.98 -20.36
CA THR A 359 -14.85 18.34 -19.10
C THR A 359 -14.43 17.05 -18.38
N ALA A 360 -13.13 16.89 -18.13
CA ALA A 360 -12.60 15.66 -17.53
C ALA A 360 -13.37 15.31 -16.25
N PRO A 361 -13.77 14.03 -16.06
CA PRO A 361 -14.54 13.63 -14.90
C PRO A 361 -13.73 13.89 -13.62
N LEU A 362 -14.34 14.58 -12.65
CA LEU A 362 -13.76 14.79 -11.32
C LEU A 362 -13.38 13.45 -10.70
N VAL A 363 -12.09 13.24 -10.43
CA VAL A 363 -11.53 12.02 -9.82
C VAL A 363 -11.97 11.86 -8.36
N ALA A 364 -12.32 12.96 -7.69
CA ALA A 364 -12.76 12.99 -6.29
C ALA A 364 -14.13 12.34 -6.08
N ARG A 365 -14.18 11.33 -5.20
CA ARG A 365 -15.44 10.75 -4.74
C ARG A 365 -16.06 11.63 -3.67
N LYS A 366 -17.29 12.08 -3.91
CA LYS A 366 -18.11 12.70 -2.86
C LYS A 366 -18.62 11.61 -1.91
N ILE A 367 -17.97 11.48 -0.75
CA ILE A 367 -18.47 10.62 0.33
C ILE A 367 -19.43 11.45 1.18
N ALA A 368 -20.70 11.05 1.18
CA ALA A 368 -21.70 11.69 2.01
C ALA A 368 -21.33 11.53 3.50
N LEU A 369 -21.13 12.64 4.19
CA LEU A 369 -20.93 12.63 5.63
C LEU A 369 -22.23 12.26 6.33
N PRO A 370 -22.18 11.51 7.42
CA PRO A 370 -23.36 11.28 8.25
C PRO A 370 -23.81 12.57 8.92
N SER A 371 -25.11 12.66 9.19
CA SER A 371 -25.67 13.79 9.93
C SER A 371 -25.26 13.76 11.40
N ALA A 372 -25.23 14.94 12.03
CA ALA A 372 -25.00 15.10 13.46
C ALA A 372 -25.91 14.21 14.31
N LYS A 373 -27.19 14.07 13.90
CA LYS A 373 -28.18 13.21 14.56
C LYS A 373 -27.77 11.74 14.51
N GLU A 374 -27.27 11.25 13.38
CA GLU A 374 -26.78 9.88 13.27
C GLU A 374 -25.51 9.67 14.11
N ILE A 375 -24.58 10.64 14.12
CA ILE A 375 -23.38 10.57 14.97
C ILE A 375 -23.75 10.50 16.45
N VAL A 376 -24.65 11.37 16.92
CA VAL A 376 -25.12 11.39 18.30
C VAL A 376 -25.85 10.08 18.65
N ARG A 377 -26.68 9.56 17.75
CA ARG A 377 -27.37 8.26 17.93
C ARG A 377 -26.37 7.13 18.12
N LEU A 378 -25.36 7.03 17.26
CA LEU A 378 -24.32 5.99 17.32
C LEU A 378 -23.43 6.14 18.57
N ALA A 379 -23.09 7.38 18.94
CA ALA A 379 -22.33 7.68 20.15
C ALA A 379 -23.11 7.36 21.43
N SER A 380 -24.44 7.35 21.38
CA SER A 380 -25.33 7.08 22.53
C SER A 380 -25.76 5.61 22.63
N LEU A 381 -25.24 4.73 21.77
CA LEU A 381 -25.53 3.30 21.87
C LEU A 381 -25.08 2.75 23.22
N LYS A 382 -25.97 2.05 23.91
CA LYS A 382 -25.65 1.40 25.17
C LYS A 382 -24.82 0.14 24.89
N PRO A 383 -23.66 -0.04 25.53
CA PRO A 383 -22.91 -1.28 25.38
C PRO A 383 -23.75 -2.46 25.88
N THR A 384 -24.16 -3.34 24.97
CA THR A 384 -24.97 -4.53 25.27
C THR A 384 -24.15 -5.68 25.83
N SER A 385 -22.82 -5.63 25.67
CA SER A 385 -21.87 -6.60 26.17
C SER A 385 -20.72 -5.89 26.88
N SER A 386 -19.99 -6.62 27.73
CA SER A 386 -18.79 -6.14 28.42
C SER A 386 -17.58 -5.96 27.49
N SER A 387 -17.78 -5.78 26.18
CA SER A 387 -16.68 -5.48 25.26
C SER A 387 -16.19 -4.06 25.50
N VAL A 388 -15.00 -3.97 26.08
CA VAL A 388 -14.31 -2.72 26.45
C VAL A 388 -14.08 -1.80 25.22
N SER A 389 -14.25 -2.31 24.00
CA SER A 389 -14.00 -1.57 22.76
C SER A 389 -15.10 -0.57 22.37
N ILE A 390 -16.37 -0.75 22.76
CA ILE A 390 -17.47 0.10 22.26
C ILE A 390 -17.32 1.57 22.68
N PRO A 391 -17.11 1.91 23.98
CA PRO A 391 -16.95 3.31 24.39
C PRO A 391 -15.76 3.98 23.69
N ARG A 392 -14.68 3.22 23.44
CA ARG A 392 -13.52 3.74 22.71
C ARG A 392 -13.85 4.05 21.25
N ILE A 393 -14.55 3.15 20.55
CA ILE A 393 -14.98 3.38 19.16
C ILE A 393 -15.94 4.58 19.07
N GLN A 394 -16.84 4.74 20.03
CA GLN A 394 -17.73 5.90 20.13
C GLN A 394 -16.95 7.20 20.32
N PHE A 395 -15.95 7.20 21.20
CA PHE A 395 -15.08 8.36 21.41
C PHE A 395 -14.33 8.73 20.12
N GLU A 396 -13.69 7.75 19.45
CA GLU A 396 -12.99 7.98 18.19
C GLU A 396 -13.93 8.50 17.10
N LEU A 397 -15.18 8.02 17.04
CA LEU A 397 -16.19 8.54 16.09
C LEU A 397 -16.45 10.02 16.31
N VAL A 398 -16.76 10.41 17.55
CA VAL A 398 -17.09 11.79 17.91
C VAL A 398 -15.88 12.70 17.71
N GLN A 399 -14.69 12.27 18.14
CA GLN A 399 -13.46 13.01 17.96
C GLN A 399 -13.16 13.23 16.48
N ALA A 400 -13.18 12.17 15.67
CA ALA A 400 -12.91 12.26 14.23
C ALA A 400 -13.93 13.16 13.52
N TYR A 401 -15.22 13.03 13.85
CA TYR A 401 -16.27 13.86 13.26
C TYR A 401 -16.12 15.33 13.66
N THR A 402 -15.80 15.61 14.93
CA THR A 402 -15.56 16.99 15.41
C THR A 402 -14.41 17.66 14.67
N LEU A 403 -13.27 16.95 14.54
CA LEU A 403 -12.12 17.45 13.81
C LEU A 403 -12.44 17.64 12.31
N LEU A 404 -13.22 16.73 11.73
CA LEU A 404 -13.62 16.82 10.33
C LEU A 404 -14.47 18.07 10.08
N GLN A 405 -15.47 18.34 10.92
CA GLN A 405 -16.34 19.51 10.82
C GLN A 405 -15.55 20.83 10.88
N ARG A 406 -14.42 20.88 11.60
CA ARG A 406 -13.53 22.05 11.65
C ARG A 406 -12.75 22.24 10.37
N GLN A 407 -12.32 21.16 9.75
CA GLN A 407 -11.51 21.17 8.53
C GLN A 407 -12.36 21.31 7.25
N CYS A 408 -13.67 20.99 7.31
CA CYS A 408 -14.59 21.17 6.19
C CYS A 408 -14.84 22.66 5.87
N ALA A 409 -15.03 22.93 4.58
CA ALA A 409 -15.53 24.21 4.08
C ALA A 409 -16.92 24.50 4.64
N GLU A 410 -17.30 25.78 4.76
CA GLU A 410 -18.55 26.18 5.42
C GLU A 410 -19.79 25.54 4.78
N GLU A 411 -19.79 25.31 3.47
CA GLU A 411 -20.91 24.69 2.76
C GLU A 411 -21.05 23.18 3.06
N GLU A 412 -19.96 22.52 3.46
CA GLU A 412 -19.95 21.09 3.80
C GLU A 412 -20.23 20.84 5.29
N ARG A 413 -20.24 21.89 6.13
CA ARG A 413 -20.42 21.76 7.57
C ARG A 413 -21.86 21.38 7.92
N ASP A 414 -21.99 20.45 8.86
CA ASP A 414 -23.27 20.06 9.43
C ASP A 414 -23.76 21.17 10.39
N GLN A 415 -24.84 21.84 10.00
CA GLN A 415 -25.42 22.95 10.76
C GLN A 415 -25.99 22.51 12.12
N ASP A 416 -26.54 21.30 12.21
CA ASP A 416 -27.04 20.75 13.49
C ASP A 416 -25.86 20.51 14.45
N TRP A 417 -24.69 20.13 13.91
CA TRP A 417 -23.46 20.02 14.69
C TRP A 417 -23.01 21.39 15.22
N LEU A 418 -22.91 22.39 14.34
CA LEU A 418 -22.48 23.74 14.73
C LEU A 418 -23.41 24.41 15.75
N ALA A 419 -24.72 24.15 15.66
CA ALA A 419 -25.71 24.63 16.62
C ALA A 419 -25.55 24.04 18.04
N GLY A 420 -24.66 23.05 18.23
CA GLY A 420 -24.38 22.46 19.53
C GLY A 420 -25.41 21.42 19.99
N PHE A 421 -26.20 20.86 19.07
CA PHE A 421 -27.24 19.86 19.34
C PHE A 421 -26.72 18.61 20.09
N TYR A 422 -25.41 18.34 20.01
CA TYR A 422 -24.78 17.19 20.62
C TYR A 422 -24.43 17.36 22.11
N LYS A 423 -24.38 18.58 22.67
CA LYS A 423 -23.76 18.84 23.98
C LYS A 423 -24.37 18.04 25.12
N ASP A 424 -25.71 18.03 25.22
CA ASP A 424 -26.40 17.32 26.31
C ASP A 424 -26.40 15.80 26.10
N ASN A 425 -26.54 15.37 24.85
CA ASN A 425 -26.58 13.95 24.49
C ASN A 425 -25.22 13.26 24.72
N LEU A 426 -24.11 13.91 24.35
CA LEU A 426 -22.77 13.34 24.53
C LEU A 426 -22.36 13.30 26.01
N LYS A 427 -22.79 14.27 26.83
CA LYS A 427 -22.57 14.23 28.29
C LYS A 427 -23.23 12.99 28.91
N GLY A 428 -24.45 12.68 28.48
CA GLY A 428 -25.15 11.47 28.91
C GLY A 428 -24.46 10.19 28.44
N ALA A 429 -23.95 10.17 27.20
CA ALA A 429 -23.30 9.00 26.62
C ALA A 429 -21.98 8.62 27.32
N PHE A 430 -21.15 9.61 27.71
CA PHE A 430 -19.83 9.35 28.30
C PHE A 430 -19.77 9.53 29.83
N GLY A 431 -20.82 10.06 30.49
CA GLY A 431 -20.76 10.44 31.91
C GLY A 431 -20.76 9.30 32.94
N GLY A 432 -21.14 8.07 32.55
CA GLY A 432 -21.42 6.99 33.52
C GLY A 432 -20.20 6.16 33.98
N ALA A 433 -19.10 6.12 33.22
CA ALA A 433 -17.96 5.25 33.47
C ALA A 433 -16.66 6.04 33.71
N CYS A 434 -15.69 5.47 34.44
CA CYS A 434 -14.44 6.16 34.78
C CYS A 434 -13.65 6.60 33.54
N GLU A 435 -13.53 5.74 32.53
CA GLU A 435 -12.91 6.06 31.23
C GLU A 435 -13.74 7.10 30.46
N GLY A 436 -15.06 6.99 30.52
CA GLY A 436 -15.99 7.94 29.89
C GLY A 436 -15.79 9.37 30.39
N ARG A 437 -15.44 9.57 31.67
CA ARG A 437 -15.13 10.91 32.20
C ARG A 437 -13.89 11.54 31.56
N GLN A 438 -12.85 10.76 31.29
CA GLN A 438 -11.65 11.26 30.59
C GLN A 438 -11.98 11.64 29.15
N PHE A 439 -12.74 10.80 28.45
CA PHE A 439 -13.24 11.09 27.10
C PHE A 439 -14.10 12.35 27.07
N GLY A 440 -14.99 12.52 28.04
CA GLY A 440 -15.83 13.71 28.17
C GLY A 440 -15.03 15.00 28.34
N GLN A 441 -13.95 14.97 29.14
CA GLN A 441 -13.06 16.13 29.31
C GLN A 441 -12.35 16.50 28.00
N VAL A 442 -11.75 15.51 27.32
CA VAL A 442 -11.05 15.73 26.05
C VAL A 442 -12.02 16.26 24.98
N LEU A 443 -13.23 15.71 24.89
CA LEU A 443 -14.25 16.19 23.97
C LEU A 443 -14.68 17.62 24.30
N GLN A 444 -14.87 17.95 25.57
CA GLN A 444 -15.24 19.31 25.97
C GLN A 444 -14.16 20.32 25.55
N THR A 445 -12.89 20.03 25.83
CA THR A 445 -11.77 20.89 25.41
C THR A 445 -11.67 20.99 23.90
N LEU A 446 -11.86 19.89 23.18
CA LEU A 446 -11.89 19.92 21.72
C LEU A 446 -13.01 20.86 21.27
N ILE A 447 -14.25 20.63 21.69
CA ILE A 447 -15.44 21.41 21.30
C ILE A 447 -15.30 22.90 21.59
N GLU A 448 -14.68 23.28 22.70
CA GLU A 448 -14.50 24.68 23.13
C GLU A 448 -13.38 25.42 22.39
N ALA A 449 -12.33 24.71 21.96
CA ALA A 449 -11.28 25.24 21.10
C ALA A 449 -11.79 25.41 19.67
#